data_AF-A0A4U8VSP0-F1
#
_entry.id   AF-A0A4U8VSP0-F1
#
_cell.length_a   1.000
_cell.length_b   1.000
_cell.length_c   1.000
_cell.angle_alpha   90.00
_cell.angle_beta   90.00
_cell.angle_gamma   90.00
#
_symmetry.space_group_name_H-M   'P 1'
#
loop_
_entity.id
_entity.type
_entity.pdbx_description
1 polymer ?
#
loop_
_entity_poly.entity_id
_entity_poly.type
_entity_poly.pdbx_seq_one_letter_code
_entity_poly.pdbx_strand_id
1 'polypeptide(L)'
;MMPAALGLAVKSDLDRCRNHDAGIGGGPIISHVRSGRWSFLVEPDIPDETALFAEMFRLNVSIVRTGATIALPSPSDRGELFRRWIHLPPCTIRPSGLAVIDSIRACTARTGWRSIPTYVPVR
;
A
#
# COMPACT_ATOMS: atom_id res chain seq x y z
N MET A 1 10.91 -7.80 4.90
CA MET A 1 10.46 -7.55 3.51
C MET A 1 9.04 -8.07 3.38
N MET A 2 8.13 -7.31 2.79
CA MET A 2 6.80 -7.82 2.46
C MET A 2 6.89 -8.52 1.10
N PRO A 3 6.35 -9.73 0.96
CA PRO A 3 6.46 -10.47 -0.28
C PRO A 3 5.50 -9.82 -1.27
N ALA A 4 5.88 -9.76 -2.55
CA ALA A 4 4.98 -9.32 -3.63
C ALA A 4 3.57 -9.95 -3.54
N ALA A 5 3.46 -11.15 -2.95
CA ALA A 5 2.22 -11.84 -2.63
C ALA A 5 1.22 -11.04 -1.77
N LEU A 6 1.64 -10.39 -0.66
CA LEU A 6 0.68 -9.64 0.18
C LEU A 6 0.19 -8.39 -0.54
N GLY A 7 1.05 -7.70 -1.31
CA GLY A 7 0.65 -6.53 -2.10
C GLY A 7 -0.35 -6.89 -3.20
N LEU A 8 -0.12 -8.00 -3.89
CA LEU A 8 -1.07 -8.55 -4.86
C LEU A 8 -2.38 -9.01 -4.22
N ALA A 9 -2.33 -9.59 -3.02
CA ALA A 9 -3.52 -9.98 -2.27
C ALA A 9 -4.38 -8.77 -1.90
N VAL A 10 -3.75 -7.68 -1.41
CA VAL A 10 -4.44 -6.42 -1.09
C VAL A 10 -5.05 -5.80 -2.34
N LYS A 11 -4.31 -5.74 -3.45
CA LYS A 11 -4.86 -5.27 -4.73
C LYS A 11 -6.10 -6.09 -5.12
N SER A 12 -6.02 -7.41 -5.04
CA SER A 12 -7.12 -8.31 -5.44
C SER A 12 -8.33 -8.17 -4.53
N ASP A 13 -8.11 -7.92 -3.23
CA ASP A 13 -9.16 -7.66 -2.25
C ASP A 13 -9.83 -6.31 -2.50
N LEU A 14 -9.06 -5.23 -2.72
CA LEU A 14 -9.58 -3.92 -3.13
C LEU A 14 -10.36 -3.96 -4.45
N ASP A 15 -9.88 -4.72 -5.44
CA ASP A 15 -10.57 -4.93 -6.71
C ASP A 15 -11.88 -5.72 -6.56
N ARG A 16 -11.99 -6.57 -5.53
CA ARG A 16 -13.21 -7.33 -5.21
C ARG A 16 -14.19 -6.51 -4.39
N CYS A 17 -13.69 -5.66 -3.50
CA CYS A 17 -14.46 -4.80 -2.62
C CYS A 17 -14.97 -3.52 -3.32
N ARG A 18 -15.12 -3.53 -4.65
CA ARG A 18 -15.61 -2.42 -5.52
C ARG A 18 -16.95 -1.78 -5.13
N ASN A 19 -17.61 -2.26 -4.07
CA ASN A 19 -18.84 -1.73 -3.49
C ASN A 19 -18.64 -0.99 -2.15
N HIS A 20 -17.41 -0.84 -1.64
CA HIS A 20 -17.16 0.17 -0.61
C HIS A 20 -17.19 1.55 -1.26
N ASP A 21 -17.59 2.59 -0.55
CA ASP A 21 -17.55 4.00 -1.00
C ASP A 21 -16.15 4.50 -1.44
N ALA A 22 -15.14 3.63 -1.44
CA ALA A 22 -13.87 3.79 -2.12
C ALA A 22 -14.11 3.82 -3.65
N GLY A 23 -13.95 4.99 -4.26
CA GLY A 23 -14.20 5.22 -5.69
C GLY A 23 -13.57 4.22 -6.67
N ILE A 24 -13.90 4.40 -7.95
CA ILE A 24 -13.64 3.50 -9.09
C ILE A 24 -12.26 2.80 -9.05
N GLY A 25 -12.23 1.56 -8.54
CA GLY A 25 -11.10 0.63 -8.64
C GLY A 25 -10.06 0.76 -7.51
N GLY A 26 -9.18 -0.25 -7.39
CA GLY A 26 -8.21 -0.42 -6.28
C GLY A 26 -7.15 0.67 -6.07
N GLY A 27 -7.31 1.85 -6.69
CA GLY A 27 -6.50 3.05 -6.47
C GLY A 27 -5.11 3.00 -7.08
N PRO A 28 -4.36 4.12 -7.06
CA PRO A 28 -3.00 4.13 -7.58
C PRO A 28 -2.09 3.34 -6.64
N ILE A 29 -1.45 2.30 -7.17
CA ILE A 29 -0.55 1.41 -6.40
C ILE A 29 0.83 1.42 -7.04
N ILE A 30 1.85 1.68 -6.24
CA ILE A 30 3.25 1.70 -6.65
C ILE A 30 4.01 0.61 -5.91
N SER A 31 4.75 -0.22 -6.64
CA SER A 31 5.72 -1.15 -6.06
C SER A 31 7.12 -0.57 -6.16
N HIS A 32 7.89 -0.69 -5.09
CA HIS A 32 9.31 -0.32 -5.01
C HIS A 32 10.13 -1.60 -5.15
N VAL A 33 10.66 -1.85 -6.34
CA VAL A 33 11.25 -3.15 -6.73
C VAL A 33 12.37 -3.57 -5.79
N ARG A 34 13.27 -2.64 -5.44
CA ARG A 34 14.45 -2.94 -4.61
C ARG A 34 14.13 -3.21 -3.14
N SER A 35 13.09 -2.60 -2.59
CA SER A 35 12.75 -2.72 -1.16
C SER A 35 11.60 -3.69 -0.90
N GLY A 36 10.90 -4.15 -1.95
CA GLY A 36 9.66 -4.91 -1.83
C GLY A 36 8.53 -4.11 -1.17
N ARG A 37 8.67 -2.78 -1.10
CA ARG A 37 7.68 -1.89 -0.48
C ARG A 37 6.55 -1.60 -1.46
N TRP A 38 5.34 -1.48 -0.93
CA TRP A 38 4.16 -1.08 -1.69
C TRP A 38 3.64 0.25 -1.15
N SER A 39 3.38 1.21 -2.03
CA SER A 39 2.79 2.49 -1.70
C SER A 39 1.38 2.56 -2.27
N PHE A 40 0.43 2.87 -1.39
CA PHE A 40 -0.97 3.12 -1.74
C PHE A 40 -1.23 4.61 -1.62
N LEU A 41 -1.73 5.21 -2.69
CA LEU A 41 -2.11 6.62 -2.70
C LEU A 41 -3.58 6.70 -2.32
N VAL A 42 -3.90 7.41 -1.25
CA VAL A 42 -5.23 7.39 -0.61
C VAL A 42 -5.75 8.79 -0.32
N GLU A 43 -7.05 8.91 -0.08
CA GLU A 43 -7.66 10.13 0.45
C GLU A 43 -7.17 10.43 1.88
N PRO A 44 -7.21 11.69 2.35
CA PRO A 44 -6.77 12.06 3.69
C PRO A 44 -7.84 11.75 4.76
N ASP A 45 -8.43 10.56 4.73
CA ASP A 45 -9.53 10.12 5.62
C ASP A 45 -9.06 9.22 6.77
N ILE A 46 -7.74 9.10 6.98
CA ILE A 46 -7.13 8.33 8.07
C ILE A 46 -6.45 9.25 9.10
N PRO A 47 -6.48 8.87 10.40
CA PRO A 47 -5.85 9.65 11.45
C PRO A 47 -4.32 9.69 11.27
N ASP A 48 -3.69 10.80 11.68
CA ASP A 48 -2.24 10.97 11.63
C ASP A 48 -1.54 10.35 12.84
N GLU A 49 -1.70 9.03 13.00
CA GLU A 49 -1.21 8.32 14.17
C GLU A 49 0.07 7.55 13.86
N THR A 50 1.14 7.86 14.61
CA THR A 50 2.45 7.17 14.49
C THR A 50 2.32 5.66 14.62
N ALA A 51 1.42 5.17 15.48
CA ALA A 51 1.20 3.73 15.68
C ALA A 51 0.68 3.04 14.41
N LEU A 52 -0.26 3.67 13.70
CA LEU A 52 -0.82 3.20 12.43
C LEU A 52 0.26 3.17 11.35
N PHE A 53 1.01 4.25 11.16
CA PHE A 53 2.08 4.27 10.16
C PHE A 53 3.21 3.30 10.49
N ALA A 54 3.52 3.09 11.78
CA ALA A 54 4.49 2.08 12.21
C ALA A 54 4.00 0.65 11.93
N GLU A 55 2.70 0.37 12.09
CA GLU A 55 2.09 -0.90 11.69
C GLU A 55 2.27 -1.15 10.19
N MET A 56 1.91 -0.18 9.35
CA MET A 56 2.07 -0.27 7.90
C MET A 56 3.54 -0.43 7.51
N PHE A 57 4.45 0.30 8.16
CA PHE A 57 5.88 0.22 7.91
C PHE A 57 6.43 -1.18 8.17
N ARG A 58 6.01 -1.84 9.27
CA ARG A 58 6.40 -3.24 9.58
C ARG A 58 5.96 -4.21 8.48
N LEU A 59 4.85 -3.92 7.80
CA LEU A 59 4.35 -4.66 6.64
C LEU A 59 5.00 -4.21 5.32
N ASN A 60 6.08 -3.40 5.34
CA ASN A 60 6.65 -2.74 4.17
C ASN A 60 5.60 -2.05 3.28
N VAL A 61 4.59 -1.46 3.92
CA VAL A 61 3.58 -0.64 3.27
C VAL A 61 3.83 0.83 3.60
N SER A 62 3.58 1.68 2.62
CA SER A 62 3.51 3.13 2.78
C SER A 62 2.13 3.60 2.35
N ILE A 63 1.43 4.30 3.23
CA ILE A 63 0.16 4.95 2.92
C ILE A 63 0.47 6.41 2.64
N VAL A 64 0.23 6.84 1.40
CA VAL A 64 0.56 8.17 0.90
C VAL A 64 -0.74 8.95 0.76
N ARG A 65 -0.97 9.87 1.69
CA ARG A 65 -2.13 10.77 1.69
C ARG A 65 -1.90 11.96 0.76
N THR A 66 -2.98 12.64 0.39
CA THR A 66 -2.89 13.97 -0.26
C THR A 66 -2.03 14.91 0.58
N GLY A 67 -1.06 15.58 -0.05
CA GLY A 67 -0.09 16.46 0.60
C GLY A 67 1.24 15.79 0.97
N ALA A 68 1.32 14.45 0.96
CA ALA A 68 2.59 13.75 1.11
C ALA A 68 3.42 13.78 -0.19
N THR A 69 4.74 13.89 -0.07
CA THR A 69 5.65 13.91 -1.22
C THR A 69 6.09 12.50 -1.57
N ILE A 70 5.77 12.05 -2.78
CA ILE A 70 6.28 10.81 -3.37
C ILE A 70 6.69 11.06 -4.82
N ALA A 71 7.86 10.54 -5.21
CA ALA A 71 8.29 10.55 -6.60
C ALA A 71 7.56 9.43 -7.37
N LEU A 72 6.66 9.84 -8.26
CA LEU A 72 5.84 8.95 -9.07
C LEU A 72 6.65 8.39 -10.26
N PRO A 73 6.50 7.11 -10.62
CA PRO A 73 7.00 6.60 -11.89
C PRO A 73 6.30 7.31 -13.06
N SER A 74 6.97 7.40 -14.21
CA SER A 74 6.28 7.76 -15.44
C SER A 74 5.15 6.74 -15.74
N PRO A 75 3.98 7.16 -16.24
CA PRO A 75 2.90 6.22 -16.58
C PRO A 75 3.31 5.12 -17.57
N SER A 76 4.29 5.41 -18.44
CA SER A 76 4.84 4.46 -19.42
C SER A 76 6.01 3.65 -18.88
N ASP A 77 6.47 3.91 -17.65
CA ASP A 77 7.62 3.24 -17.06
C ASP A 77 7.27 1.79 -16.70
N ARG A 78 7.99 0.85 -17.31
CA ARG A 78 7.87 -0.58 -16.99
C ARG A 78 8.59 -0.94 -15.69
N GLY A 79 9.35 0.01 -15.12
CA GLY A 79 9.72 0.06 -13.71
C GLY A 79 10.65 -1.06 -13.28
N GLU A 80 11.64 -1.41 -14.10
CA GLU A 80 12.51 -2.58 -13.86
C GLU A 80 13.55 -2.34 -12.74
N LEU A 81 13.95 -1.08 -12.50
CA LEU A 81 15.06 -0.76 -11.58
C LEU A 81 14.65 -0.04 -10.28
N PHE A 82 13.52 0.68 -10.26
CA PHE A 82 13.15 1.55 -9.14
C PHE A 82 11.71 1.36 -8.67
N ARG A 83 10.78 2.09 -9.29
CA ARG A 83 9.36 2.08 -8.93
C ARG A 83 8.54 1.70 -10.16
N ARG A 84 7.50 0.93 -9.93
CA ARG A 84 6.60 0.41 -10.95
C ARG A 84 5.17 0.74 -10.58
N TRP A 85 4.39 1.19 -11.55
CA TRP A 85 2.93 1.18 -11.42
C TRP A 85 2.43 -0.26 -11.41
N ILE A 86 1.71 -0.63 -10.34
CA ILE A 86 0.94 -1.87 -10.28
C ILE A 86 -0.49 -1.61 -10.73
N HIS A 87 -1.02 -0.46 -10.35
CA HIS A 87 -2.29 0.05 -10.85
C HIS A 87 -2.11 1.55 -11.08
N LEU A 88 -2.27 1.98 -12.34
CA LEU A 88 -2.19 3.39 -12.69
C LEU A 88 -3.40 4.12 -12.10
N PRO A 89 -3.25 5.41 -11.74
CA PRO A 89 -4.40 6.25 -11.43
C PRO A 89 -5.28 6.37 -12.69
N PRO A 90 -6.53 5.86 -12.69
CA PRO A 90 -7.43 6.10 -13.82
C PRO A 90 -7.90 7.56 -13.86
N CYS A 91 -7.83 8.26 -12.72
CA CYS A 91 -8.22 9.66 -12.53
C CYS A 91 -7.60 10.23 -11.23
N THR A 92 -7.99 11.46 -10.88
CA THR A 92 -7.58 12.13 -9.63
C THR A 92 -8.22 11.54 -8.37
N ILE A 93 -9.23 10.67 -8.51
CA ILE A 93 -9.89 10.00 -7.40
C ILE A 93 -8.88 9.10 -6.68
N ARG A 94 -8.99 9.03 -5.36
CA ARG A 94 -8.17 8.16 -4.51
C ARG A 94 -9.10 7.21 -3.73
N PRO A 95 -8.67 5.98 -3.44
CA PRO A 95 -9.40 5.12 -2.52
C PRO A 95 -9.36 5.71 -1.10
N SER A 96 -10.38 5.38 -0.31
CA SER A 96 -10.36 5.58 1.15
C SER A 96 -9.14 4.90 1.75
N GLY A 97 -8.40 5.62 2.59
CA GLY A 97 -7.28 5.09 3.35
C GLY A 97 -7.71 4.05 4.37
N LEU A 98 -8.90 4.21 4.98
CA LEU A 98 -9.48 3.22 5.88
C LEU A 98 -9.71 1.89 5.15
N ALA A 99 -10.34 1.93 3.97
CA ALA A 99 -10.57 0.73 3.16
C ALA A 99 -9.26 0.01 2.79
N VAL A 100 -8.20 0.78 2.47
CA VAL A 100 -6.87 0.21 2.19
C VAL A 100 -6.27 -0.46 3.42
N ILE A 101 -6.35 0.19 4.59
CA ILE A 101 -5.83 -0.37 5.85
C ILE A 101 -6.56 -1.65 6.23
N ASP A 102 -7.90 -1.65 6.13
CA ASP A 102 -8.71 -2.81 6.45
C ASP A 102 -8.40 -3.97 5.51
N SER A 103 -8.23 -3.71 4.22
CA SER A 103 -7.79 -4.71 3.24
C SER A 103 -6.41 -5.29 3.57
N ILE A 104 -5.46 -4.45 3.97
CA ILE A 104 -4.11 -4.89 4.42
C ILE A 104 -4.21 -5.80 5.63
N ARG A 105 -4.97 -5.40 6.65
CA ARG A 105 -5.16 -6.20 7.87
C ARG A 105 -5.84 -7.52 7.57
N ALA A 106 -6.90 -7.53 6.77
CA ALA A 106 -7.62 -8.73 6.34
C ALA A 106 -6.70 -9.69 5.57
N CYS A 107 -5.89 -9.17 4.63
CA CYS A 107 -4.92 -9.98 3.88
C CYS A 107 -3.84 -10.58 4.77
N THR A 108 -3.35 -9.80 5.74
CA THR A 108 -2.31 -10.23 6.69
C THR A 108 -2.83 -11.34 7.60
N ALA A 109 -4.07 -11.21 8.09
CA ALA A 109 -4.72 -12.24 8.91
C ALA A 109 -4.96 -13.53 8.12
N ARG A 110 -5.45 -13.44 6.88
CA ARG A 110 -5.70 -14.61 6.00
C ARG A 110 -4.44 -15.38 5.62
N THR A 111 -3.30 -14.69 5.51
CA THR A 111 -2.03 -15.31 5.10
C THR A 111 -1.19 -15.80 6.28
N GLY A 112 -1.66 -15.61 7.51
CA GLY A 112 -0.88 -15.94 8.72
C GLY A 112 0.43 -15.16 8.81
N TRP A 113 0.50 -13.99 8.16
CA TRP A 113 1.71 -13.20 8.04
C TRP A 113 2.16 -12.71 9.43
N ARG A 114 3.15 -13.40 10.00
CA ARG A 114 3.85 -12.97 11.21
C ARG A 114 5.00 -12.07 10.77
N SER A 115 4.82 -10.75 10.91
CA SER A 115 5.94 -9.81 10.82
C SER A 115 6.98 -10.21 11.85
N ILE A 116 8.10 -10.79 11.41
CA ILE A 116 9.24 -11.04 12.28
C ILE A 116 9.72 -9.67 12.77
N PRO A 117 9.77 -9.39 14.09
CA PRO A 117 10.23 -8.11 14.58
C PRO A 117 11.70 -7.97 14.18
N THR A 118 12.01 -7.07 13.26
CA THR A 118 13.40 -6.67 13.01
C THR A 118 13.74 -5.60 14.04
N TYR A 119 13.86 -6.01 15.31
CA TYR A 119 14.47 -5.22 16.35
C TYR A 119 15.56 -6.08 16.98
N VAL A 120 16.81 -5.79 16.62
CA VAL A 120 17.99 -6.29 17.32
C VAL A 120 18.43 -5.12 18.21
N PRO A 121 18.33 -5.22 19.55
CA PRO A 121 18.92 -4.22 20.41
C PRO A 121 20.43 -4.33 20.30
N VAL A 122 21.08 -3.22 19.99
CA VAL A 122 22.54 -3.09 20.10
C VAL A 122 22.88 -3.17 21.59
N ARG A 123 23.73 -4.13 21.96
CA ARG A 123 24.31 -4.23 23.30
C ARG A 123 25.43 -3.22 23.48
#